data_AF-A0A359KGQ9-F1
#
_entry.id   AF-A0A359KGQ9-F1
#
_cell.length_a   1.000
_cell.length_b   1.000
_cell.length_c   1.000
_cell.angle_alpha   90.00
_cell.angle_beta   90.00
_cell.angle_gamma   90.00
#
_symmetry.space_group_name_H-M   'P 1'
#
loop_
_entity.id
_entity.type
_entity.pdbx_description
1 polymer ?
#
loop_
_entity_poly.entity_id
_entity_poly.type
_entity_poly.pdbx_seq_one_letter_code
_entity_poly.pdbx_strand_id
1 'polypeptide(L)'
;MDASDEPKVGEYSDAEIEAARVLFARQASFVLGCAKIEQLPTPDLPEIAFAGRSNVGKSSLINGLVGMHKLARASNEPGRTREVNFFDLDGRMRLVDLPGYG
;
A
#
# COMPACT_ATOMS: atom_id res chain seq x y z
N MET A 1 27.83 6.61 2.10
CA MET A 1 26.73 5.69 2.45
C MET A 1 27.10 4.38 1.82
N ASP A 2 27.51 3.42 2.66
CA ASP A 2 28.00 2.12 2.23
C ASP A 2 26.82 1.29 1.72
N ALA A 3 27.01 0.60 0.60
CA ALA A 3 26.00 -0.24 -0.05
C ALA A 3 25.77 -1.57 0.71
N SER A 4 26.25 -1.66 1.95
CA SER A 4 26.19 -2.83 2.83
C SER A 4 24.97 -2.85 3.76
N ASP A 5 24.18 -1.77 3.78
CA ASP A 5 22.97 -1.63 4.61
C ASP A 5 21.66 -1.96 3.87
N GLU A 6 21.74 -2.45 2.64
CA GLU A 6 20.56 -2.99 1.96
C GLU A 6 20.18 -4.35 2.56
N PRO A 7 18.97 -4.51 3.13
CA PRO A 7 18.53 -5.80 3.64
C PRO A 7 18.53 -6.80 2.49
N LYS A 8 19.39 -7.82 2.60
CA LYS A 8 19.43 -8.93 1.64
C LYS A 8 18.10 -9.67 1.72
N VAL A 9 17.38 -9.69 0.60
CA VAL A 9 16.09 -10.38 0.48
C VAL A 9 16.24 -11.82 0.97
N GLY A 10 15.65 -12.14 2.13
CA GLY A 10 15.61 -13.48 2.71
C GLY A 10 16.23 -13.66 4.10
N GLU A 11 16.90 -12.66 4.66
CA GLU A 11 17.49 -12.73 6.01
C GLU A 11 16.81 -11.73 6.97
N TYR A 12 15.57 -12.02 7.38
CA TYR A 12 14.91 -11.29 8.46
C TYR A 12 14.98 -12.11 9.74
N SER A 13 15.35 -11.47 10.85
CA SER A 13 15.29 -12.08 12.18
C SER A 13 13.84 -12.35 12.62
N ASP A 14 13.65 -13.30 13.54
CA ASP A 14 12.33 -13.58 14.13
C ASP A 14 11.69 -12.32 14.74
N ALA A 15 12.51 -11.43 15.30
CA ALA A 15 12.05 -10.16 15.87
C ALA A 15 11.50 -9.21 14.79
N GLU A 16 12.15 -9.14 13.62
CA GLU A 16 11.68 -8.33 12.48
C GLU A 16 10.41 -8.91 11.87
N ILE A 17 10.34 -10.23 11.73
CA ILE A 17 9.13 -10.93 11.26
C ILE A 17 7.95 -10.66 12.21
N GLU A 18 8.17 -10.74 13.52
CA GLU A 18 7.13 -10.45 14.51
C GLU A 18 6.74 -8.97 14.50
N ALA A 19 7.71 -8.06 14.37
CA ALA A 19 7.43 -6.63 14.24
C ALA A 19 6.57 -6.33 12.99
N ALA A 20 6.87 -6.97 11.85
CA ALA A 20 6.08 -6.86 10.63
C ALA A 20 4.67 -7.44 10.81
N ARG A 21 4.54 -8.62 11.44
CA ARG A 21 3.24 -9.24 11.73
C ARG A 21 2.37 -8.30 12.58
N VAL A 22 2.96 -7.70 13.62
CA VAL A 22 2.27 -6.73 14.48
C VAL A 22 1.92 -5.46 13.71
N LEU A 23 2.81 -4.96 12.85
CA LEU A 23 2.55 -3.78 12.02
C LEU A 23 1.32 -3.98 11.12
N PHE A 24 1.25 -5.09 10.40
CA PHE A 24 0.17 -5.39 9.47
C PHE A 24 -1.14 -5.84 10.13
N ALA A 25 -1.11 -6.23 11.42
CA ALA A 25 -2.31 -6.53 12.20
C ALA A 25 -3.02 -5.27 12.77
N ARG A 26 -2.44 -4.09 12.58
CA ARG A 26 -3.00 -2.81 13.06
C ARG A 26 -4.17 -2.34 12.19
N GLN A 27 -4.89 -1.34 12.69
CA GLN A 27 -5.96 -0.71 11.93
C GLN A 27 -5.40 -0.05 10.67
N ALA A 28 -6.01 -0.36 9.53
CA ALA A 28 -5.81 0.36 8.29
C ALA A 28 -7.05 1.15 7.91
N SER A 29 -6.88 2.35 7.37
CA SER A 29 -7.98 3.24 7.01
C SER A 29 -7.75 3.93 5.67
N PHE A 30 -8.82 4.15 4.91
CA PHE A 30 -8.74 4.94 3.68
C PHE A 30 -8.54 6.41 4.02
N VAL A 31 -7.55 7.04 3.40
CA VAL A 31 -7.23 8.46 3.61
C VAL A 31 -7.89 9.30 2.51
N LEU A 32 -7.49 9.10 1.26
CA LEU A 32 -8.04 9.78 0.10
C LEU A 32 -7.72 9.07 -1.22
N GLY A 33 -8.50 9.40 -2.24
CA GLY A 33 -8.25 9.08 -3.64
C GLY A 33 -7.83 10.35 -4.39
N CYS A 34 -6.65 10.32 -5.03
CA CYS A 34 -6.09 11.46 -5.76
C CYS A 34 -6.23 11.23 -7.26
N ALA A 35 -6.98 12.09 -7.94
CA ALA A 35 -7.06 12.13 -9.39
C ALA A 35 -5.96 13.00 -10.01
N LYS A 36 -5.38 13.92 -9.24
CA LYS A 36 -4.36 14.87 -9.68
C LYS A 36 -3.23 14.96 -8.66
N ILE A 37 -2.05 15.38 -9.12
CA ILE A 37 -0.83 15.49 -8.31
C ILE A 37 -1.01 16.52 -7.18
N GLU A 38 -1.76 17.59 -7.42
CA GLU A 38 -1.97 18.63 -6.41
C GLU A 38 -2.83 18.17 -5.23
N GLN A 39 -3.48 17.01 -5.34
CA GLN A 39 -4.29 16.41 -4.29
C GLN A 39 -3.48 15.46 -3.40
N LEU A 40 -2.21 15.20 -3.73
CA LEU A 40 -1.39 14.27 -2.95
C LEU A 40 -1.28 14.73 -1.49
N PRO A 41 -1.37 13.79 -0.53
CA PRO A 41 -1.09 14.11 0.86
C PRO A 41 0.35 14.57 1.03
N THR A 42 0.63 15.28 2.12
CA THR A 42 2.01 15.59 2.51
C THR A 42 2.78 14.29 2.69
N PRO A 43 4.03 14.17 2.18
CA PRO A 43 4.83 12.94 2.29
C PRO A 43 5.52 12.86 3.67
N ASP A 44 4.72 12.81 4.74
CA ASP A 44 5.15 12.78 6.14
C ASP A 44 5.29 11.36 6.72
N LEU A 45 4.90 10.33 5.96
CA LEU A 45 5.05 8.92 6.32
C LEU A 45 5.70 8.12 5.19
N PRO A 46 6.39 7.00 5.50
CA PRO A 46 6.85 6.05 4.49
C PRO A 46 5.69 5.50 3.66
N GLU A 47 5.87 5.41 2.34
CA GLU A 47 4.85 4.99 1.38
C GLU A 47 5.29 3.77 0.58
N ILE A 48 4.43 2.75 0.47
CA ILE A 48 4.62 1.59 -0.41
C ILE A 48 3.55 1.59 -1.50
N ALA A 49 3.99 1.76 -2.74
CA ALA A 49 3.11 1.80 -3.90
C ALA A 49 2.99 0.45 -4.62
N PHE A 50 1.76 0.06 -4.92
CA PHE A 50 1.41 -1.18 -5.62
C PHE A 50 1.04 -0.85 -7.07
N ALA A 51 1.91 -1.22 -8.02
CA ALA A 51 1.67 -1.08 -9.46
C ALA A 51 1.44 -2.43 -10.13
N GLY A 52 0.66 -2.45 -11.22
CA GLY A 52 0.35 -3.67 -11.96
C GLY A 52 -0.83 -3.48 -12.89
N ARG A 53 -1.09 -4.45 -13.79
CA ARG A 53 -2.22 -4.35 -14.72
C ARG A 53 -3.56 -4.26 -13.99
N SER A 54 -4.59 -3.81 -14.70
CA SER A 54 -5.99 -3.93 -14.24
C SER A 54 -6.30 -5.40 -13.90
N ASN A 55 -7.00 -5.64 -12.77
CA ASN A 55 -7.44 -6.97 -12.31
C ASN A 55 -6.37 -8.04 -12.01
N VAL A 56 -5.10 -7.67 -11.82
CA VAL A 56 -4.04 -8.63 -11.41
C VAL A 56 -4.05 -9.00 -9.92
N GLY A 57 -4.94 -8.39 -9.13
CA GLY A 57 -5.08 -8.69 -7.69
C GLY A 57 -4.39 -7.71 -6.74
N LYS A 58 -3.98 -6.51 -7.17
CA LYS A 58 -3.38 -5.46 -6.30
C LYS A 58 -4.23 -5.19 -5.05
N SER A 59 -5.50 -4.86 -5.24
CA SER A 59 -6.41 -4.57 -4.14
C SER A 59 -6.67 -5.80 -3.26
N SER A 60 -6.64 -7.01 -3.83
CA SER A 60 -6.70 -8.27 -3.05
C SER A 60 -5.46 -8.46 -2.19
N LEU A 61 -4.27 -8.14 -2.70
CA LEU A 61 -3.03 -8.18 -1.94
C LEU A 61 -3.05 -7.17 -0.79
N ILE A 62 -3.47 -5.92 -1.05
CA ILE A 62 -3.58 -4.90 0.00
C ILE A 62 -4.53 -5.37 1.11
N ASN A 63 -5.73 -5.83 0.76
CA ASN A 63 -6.70 -6.38 1.71
C ASN A 63 -6.14 -7.57 2.50
N GLY A 64 -5.38 -8.45 1.83
CA GLY A 64 -4.72 -9.61 2.45
C GLY A 64 -3.62 -9.22 3.43
N LEU A 65 -2.81 -8.20 3.09
CA LEU A 65 -1.73 -7.70 3.94
C LEU A 65 -2.27 -7.18 5.28
N VAL A 66 -3.35 -6.40 5.26
CA VAL A 66 -3.91 -5.79 6.49
C VAL A 66 -5.03 -6.63 7.14
N GLY A 67 -5.34 -7.81 6.59
CA GLY A 67 -6.41 -8.67 7.11
C GLY A 67 -7.81 -8.06 7.06
N MET A 68 -8.06 -7.06 6.20
CA MET A 68 -9.35 -6.36 6.11
C MET A 68 -10.07 -6.68 4.81
N HIS A 69 -11.38 -6.86 4.90
CA HIS A 69 -12.23 -7.01 3.72
C HIS A 69 -12.71 -5.64 3.23
N LYS A 70 -12.61 -5.41 1.92
CA LYS A 70 -13.17 -4.23 1.21
C LYS A 70 -12.52 -2.88 1.53
N LEU A 71 -11.32 -2.85 2.11
CA LEU A 71 -10.54 -1.62 2.29
C LEU A 71 -10.13 -1.07 0.92
N ALA A 72 -9.35 -1.85 0.16
CA ALA A 72 -9.05 -1.56 -1.23
C ALA A 72 -10.11 -2.24 -2.11
N ARG A 73 -10.88 -1.45 -2.86
CA ARG A 73 -11.90 -1.95 -3.78
C ARG A 73 -11.32 -2.03 -5.19
N ALA A 74 -11.39 -3.21 -5.81
CA ALA A 74 -11.11 -3.35 -7.22
C ALA A 74 -12.10 -2.50 -8.03
N SER A 75 -11.60 -1.48 -8.73
CA SER A 75 -12.39 -0.72 -9.70
C SER A 75 -12.66 -1.62 -10.92
N ASN A 76 -13.87 -2.18 -10.97
CA ASN A 76 -14.33 -3.02 -12.09
C ASN A 76 -15.07 -2.21 -13.18
N GLU A 77 -15.22 -0.90 -13.00
CA GLU A 77 -15.97 -0.03 -13.92
C GLU A 77 -15.02 0.68 -14.89
N PRO A 78 -15.09 0.41 -16.21
CA PRO A 78 -14.33 1.12 -17.22
C PRO A 78 -14.72 2.61 -17.25
N GLY A 79 -13.75 3.52 -17.21
CA GLY A 79 -13.96 4.94 -17.50
C GLY A 79 -14.08 5.88 -16.29
N ARG A 80 -13.98 5.40 -15.05
CA ARG A 80 -13.73 6.32 -13.92
C ARG A 80 -12.26 6.73 -13.90
N THR A 81 -12.02 8.01 -13.62
CA THR A 81 -10.71 8.59 -13.36
C THR A 81 -9.87 7.63 -12.52
N ARG A 82 -8.67 7.33 -13.02
CA ARG A 82 -7.70 6.42 -12.41
C ARG A 82 -7.08 7.09 -11.18
N GLU A 83 -7.81 7.07 -10.06
CA GLU A 83 -7.36 7.65 -8.79
C GLU A 83 -6.23 6.80 -8.16
N VAL A 84 -5.28 7.49 -7.52
CA VAL A 84 -4.30 6.88 -6.61
C VAL A 84 -4.91 6.85 -5.22
N ASN A 85 -5.07 5.65 -4.64
CA ASN A 85 -5.70 5.50 -3.34
C ASN A 85 -4.65 5.36 -2.23
N PHE A 86 -4.79 6.15 -1.18
CA PHE A 86 -3.92 6.13 0.00
C PHE A 86 -4.64 5.46 1.17
N PHE A 87 -3.96 4.52 1.82
CA PHE A 87 -4.42 3.85 3.02
C PHE A 87 -3.39 4.05 4.14
N ASP A 88 -3.81 4.61 5.26
CA ASP A 88 -2.98 4.79 6.45
C ASP A 88 -2.99 3.52 7.30
N LEU A 89 -1.80 3.07 7.72
CA LEU A 89 -1.62 1.96 8.65
C LEU A 89 -1.20 2.50 10.02
N ASP A 90 -2.20 2.86 10.84
CA ASP A 90 -2.07 3.33 12.22
C ASP A 90 -1.03 4.46 12.41
N GLY A 91 -0.97 5.39 11.45
CA GLY A 91 -0.04 6.52 11.44
C GLY A 91 1.43 6.14 11.31
N ARG A 92 1.75 4.92 10.87
CA ARG A 92 3.14 4.41 10.76
C ARG A 92 3.67 4.40 9.34
N MET A 93 2.79 4.12 8.39
CA MET A 93 3.11 4.08 6.96
C MET A 93 1.83 4.17 6.14
N ARG A 94 1.99 4.36 4.84
CA ARG A 94 0.88 4.34 3.89
C ARG A 94 1.07 3.26 2.84
N LEU A 95 -0.02 2.54 2.56
CA LEU A 95 -0.13 1.67 1.38
C LEU A 95 -0.81 2.47 0.28
N VAL A 96 -0.24 2.43 -0.93
CA VAL A 96 -0.71 3.24 -2.06
C VAL A 96 -1.13 2.31 -3.21
N ASP A 97 -2.42 2.26 -3.53
CA ASP A 97 -2.93 1.50 -4.69
C ASP A 97 -2.88 2.40 -5.92
N LEU A 98 -1.93 2.10 -6.83
CA LEU A 98 -1.83 2.81 -8.09
C LEU A 98 -2.85 2.27 -9.07
N PRO A 99 -3.42 3.13 -9.93
CA PRO A 99 -4.37 2.68 -10.92
C PRO A 99 -3.76 1.63 -11.86
N GLY A 100 -4.57 0.63 -12.19
CA GLY A 100 -4.17 -0.41 -13.13
C GLY A 100 -3.83 0.16 -14.51
N TYR A 101 -2.69 -0.25 -15.06
CA TYR A 101 -2.34 0.02 -16.46
C TYR A 101 -2.85 -1.11 -17.38
N GLY A 102 -3.11 -0.76 -18.64
CA GLY A 102 -3.79 -1.67 -19.58
C GLY A 102 -5.30 -1.53 -19.47
#